data_AF-A0A160TVW6-F1
#
_entry.id   AF-A0A160TVW6-F1
#
_cell.length_a   1.000
_cell.length_b   1.000
_cell.length_c   1.000
_cell.angle_alpha   90.00
_cell.angle_beta   90.00
_cell.angle_gamma   90.00
#
_symmetry.space_group_name_H-M   'P 1'
#
loop_
_entity.id
_entity.type
_entity.pdbx_description
1 polymer ?
#
loop_
_entity_poly.entity_id
_entity_poly.type
_entity_poly.pdbx_seq_one_letter_code
_entity_poly.pdbx_strand_id
1 'polypeptide(L)'
;MSVFADHRNYIPGRLLFPKHLLLYGSLTLLMLIAELIGGNWWHFWPMMAWTVLLAIHYFIASSLAIDEDWAAEKSTDVRTRSYDFDHIYNIDKRFQQGHDSVTHPEERKR
;
A
#
# COMPACT_ATOMS: atom_id res chain seq x y z
N MET A 1 9.56 18.43 1.47
CA MET A 1 8.59 18.03 0.42
C MET A 1 8.25 16.58 0.67
N SER A 2 7.03 16.27 1.11
CA SER A 2 6.60 14.91 1.42
C SER A 2 6.45 14.12 0.10
N VAL A 3 7.25 13.08 -0.04
CA VAL A 3 7.36 12.27 -1.28
C VAL A 3 6.15 11.32 -1.47
N PHE A 4 5.19 11.29 -0.55
CA PHE A 4 4.18 10.22 -0.48
C PHE A 4 2.73 10.68 -0.68
N ALA A 5 2.52 11.64 -1.57
CA ALA A 5 1.20 12.00 -2.09
C ALA A 5 0.92 11.22 -3.40
N ASP A 6 0.52 9.96 -3.28
CA ASP A 6 -0.38 9.20 -4.19
C ASP A 6 -0.04 7.69 -4.16
N HIS A 7 -0.71 6.96 -3.29
CA HIS A 7 -0.57 5.50 -3.11
C HIS A 7 -1.31 4.71 -4.20
N ARG A 8 -1.99 5.36 -5.15
CA ARG A 8 -2.78 4.68 -6.18
C ARG A 8 -1.94 4.20 -7.37
N ASN A 9 -0.72 4.72 -7.54
CA ASN A 9 0.14 4.46 -8.71
C ASN A 9 1.57 4.08 -8.33
N TYR A 10 1.75 3.23 -7.32
CA TYR A 10 3.08 2.84 -6.86
C TYR A 10 3.71 1.78 -7.77
N ILE A 11 4.77 2.16 -8.47
CA ILE A 11 5.68 1.24 -9.19
C ILE A 11 7.01 1.23 -8.42
N PRO A 12 7.53 0.05 -7.99
CA PRO A 12 8.80 -0.03 -7.30
C PRO A 12 9.93 0.55 -8.16
N GLY A 13 10.70 1.50 -7.61
CA GLY A 13 11.90 2.03 -8.27
C GLY A 13 13.15 1.17 -8.04
N ARG A 14 13.11 0.26 -7.06
CA ARG A 14 14.22 -0.62 -6.69
C ARG A 14 14.39 -1.76 -7.70
N LEU A 15 15.58 -2.37 -7.71
CA LEU A 15 15.94 -3.50 -8.56
C LEU A 15 15.72 -3.30 -10.07
N LEU A 16 15.77 -2.06 -10.56
CA LEU A 16 15.50 -1.73 -11.97
C LEU A 16 14.14 -2.25 -12.46
N PHE A 17 13.16 -2.40 -11.55
CA PHE A 17 11.85 -2.97 -11.87
C PHE A 17 11.16 -2.31 -13.08
N PRO A 18 11.22 -0.98 -13.30
CA PRO A 18 10.64 -0.37 -14.51
C PRO A 18 11.26 -0.87 -15.81
N LYS A 19 12.57 -1.15 -15.82
CA LYS A 19 13.26 -1.72 -16.99
C LYS A 19 12.83 -3.18 -17.22
N HIS A 20 12.72 -3.97 -16.15
CA HIS A 20 12.22 -5.34 -16.23
C HIS A 20 10.76 -5.39 -16.69
N LEU A 21 9.92 -4.45 -16.26
CA LEU A 21 8.53 -4.32 -16.72
C LEU A 21 8.45 -4.01 -18.22
N LEU A 22 9.27 -3.06 -18.71
CA LEU A 22 9.36 -2.76 -20.13
C LEU A 22 9.86 -3.95 -20.96
N LEU A 23 10.90 -4.63 -20.48
CA LEU A 23 11.42 -5.84 -21.12
C LEU A 23 10.36 -6.93 -21.18
N TYR A 24 9.66 -7.17 -20.07
CA TYR A 24 8.56 -8.12 -19.97
C TYR A 24 7.45 -7.81 -20.98
N GLY A 25 6.97 -6.56 -21.01
CA GLY A 25 5.91 -6.14 -21.92
C GLY A 25 6.32 -6.31 -23.39
N SER A 26 7.56 -5.95 -23.71
CA SER A 26 8.09 -6.07 -25.07
C SER A 26 8.18 -7.53 -25.52
N LEU A 27 8.71 -8.42 -24.66
CA LEU A 27 8.85 -9.85 -24.98
C LEU A 27 7.48 -10.53 -25.10
N THR A 28 6.56 -10.22 -24.19
CA THR A 28 5.19 -10.75 -24.22
C THR A 28 4.45 -10.31 -25.48
N LEU A 29 4.60 -9.04 -25.87
CA LEU A 29 4.00 -8.52 -27.11
C LEU A 29 4.56 -9.25 -28.34
N LEU A 30 5.88 -9.47 -28.41
CA LEU A 30 6.51 -10.22 -29.50
C LEU A 30 5.99 -11.66 -29.58
N MET A 31 5.86 -12.35 -28.44
CA MET A 31 5.31 -13.71 -28.39
C MET A 31 3.83 -13.74 -28.79
N LEU A 32 3.04 -12.73 -28.39
CA LEU A 32 1.64 -12.62 -28.80
C LEU A 32 1.51 -12.41 -30.32
N ILE A 33 2.34 -11.56 -30.92
CA ILE A 33 2.37 -11.35 -32.37
C ILE A 33 2.76 -12.66 -33.08
N ALA A 34 3.79 -13.34 -32.59
CA ALA A 34 4.20 -14.64 -33.12
C ALA A 34 3.08 -15.68 -33.05
N GLU A 35 2.31 -15.67 -31.97
CA GLU A 35 1.15 -16.55 -31.80
C GLU A 35 0.02 -16.23 -32.80
N LEU A 36 -0.29 -14.95 -33.00
CA LEU A 36 -1.33 -14.52 -33.94
C LEU A 36 -0.99 -14.87 -35.40
N ILE A 37 0.30 -14.95 -35.74
CA ILE A 37 0.77 -15.32 -37.08
C ILE A 37 0.88 -16.84 -37.23
N GLY A 38 1.43 -17.53 -36.23
CA GLY A 38 1.78 -18.96 -36.31
C GLY A 38 0.72 -19.91 -35.77
N GLY A 39 -0.23 -19.44 -34.95
CA GLY A 39 -1.28 -20.25 -34.33
C GLY A 39 -0.77 -21.41 -33.46
N ASN A 40 0.43 -21.29 -32.91
CA ASN A 40 1.09 -22.38 -32.19
C ASN A 40 1.02 -22.18 -30.67
N TRP A 41 0.03 -22.83 -30.06
CA TRP A 41 -0.27 -22.78 -28.61
C TRP A 41 0.93 -22.95 -27.67
N TRP A 42 2.06 -23.45 -28.15
CA TRP A 42 3.31 -23.48 -27.41
C TRP A 42 3.74 -22.13 -26.80
N HIS A 43 3.53 -20.98 -27.47
CA HIS A 43 3.96 -19.67 -26.95
C HIS A 43 3.20 -19.24 -25.68
N PHE A 44 2.03 -19.83 -25.41
CA PHE A 44 1.28 -19.61 -24.18
C PHE A 44 2.10 -19.94 -22.93
N TRP A 45 2.84 -21.05 -22.94
CA TRP A 45 3.56 -21.53 -21.76
C TRP A 45 4.70 -20.59 -21.33
N PRO A 46 5.59 -20.15 -22.25
CA PRO A 46 6.57 -19.11 -21.93
C PRO A 46 5.94 -17.81 -21.44
N MET A 47 4.86 -17.32 -22.06
CA MET A 47 4.18 -16.09 -21.62
C MET A 47 3.66 -16.21 -20.18
N MET A 48 3.02 -17.34 -19.85
CA MET A 48 2.53 -17.60 -18.49
C MET A 48 3.68 -17.68 -17.47
N ALA A 49 4.74 -18.43 -17.79
CA ALA A 49 5.91 -18.54 -16.91
C ALA A 49 6.56 -17.17 -16.68
N TRP A 50 6.68 -16.36 -17.74
CA TRP A 50 7.22 -15.01 -17.67
C TRP A 50 6.35 -14.11 -16.78
N THR A 51 5.02 -14.25 -16.85
CA THR A 51 4.06 -13.48 -16.04
C THR A 51 4.29 -13.74 -14.55
N VAL A 52 4.44 -15.02 -14.19
CA VAL A 52 4.68 -15.44 -12.80
C VAL A 52 6.02 -14.88 -12.31
N LEU A 53 7.07 -14.93 -13.13
CA LEU A 53 8.38 -14.36 -12.78
C LEU A 53 8.31 -12.85 -12.54
N LEU A 54 7.57 -12.11 -13.38
CA LEU A 54 7.38 -10.68 -13.19
C LEU A 54 6.62 -10.38 -11.88
N ALA A 55 5.59 -11.17 -11.55
CA ALA A 55 4.84 -11.01 -10.31
C ALA A 55 5.74 -11.23 -9.08
N ILE A 56 6.56 -12.29 -9.08
CA ILE A 56 7.54 -12.54 -8.01
C ILE A 56 8.51 -11.37 -7.90
N HIS A 57 9.05 -10.90 -9.02
CA HIS A 57 9.96 -9.77 -9.04
C HIS A 57 9.33 -8.48 -8.50
N TYR A 58 8.05 -8.24 -8.82
CA TYR A 58 7.27 -7.13 -8.27
C TYR A 58 7.17 -7.21 -6.75
N PHE A 59 6.85 -8.38 -6.19
CA PHE A 59 6.76 -8.54 -4.73
C PHE A 59 8.09 -8.26 -4.04
N ILE A 60 9.19 -8.78 -4.57
CA ILE A 60 10.54 -8.55 -4.02
C ILE A 60 10.95 -7.08 -4.15
N ALA A 61 10.74 -6.47 -5.33
CA ALA A 61 11.08 -5.06 -5.53
C ALA A 61 10.24 -4.15 -4.63
N SER A 62 8.96 -4.48 -4.43
CA SER A 62 8.06 -3.76 -3.53
C SER A 62 8.50 -3.90 -2.08
N SER A 63 8.85 -5.12 -1.62
CA SER A 63 9.28 -5.33 -0.24
C SER A 63 10.57 -4.59 0.10
N LEU A 64 11.50 -4.49 -0.86
CA LEU A 64 12.75 -3.74 -0.68
C LEU A 64 12.60 -2.23 -0.82
N ALA A 65 11.48 -1.77 -1.36
CA ALA A 65 11.21 -0.36 -1.56
C ALA A 65 10.35 0.24 -0.43
N ILE A 66 9.90 -0.58 0.52
CA ILE A 66 9.43 -0.15 1.83
C ILE A 66 10.64 0.39 2.60
N ASP A 67 10.68 1.70 2.80
CA ASP A 67 11.75 2.40 3.50
C ASP A 67 11.54 2.35 5.03
N GLU A 68 12.63 2.36 5.79
CA GLU A 68 12.58 2.49 7.26
C GLU A 68 11.88 3.80 7.66
N ASP A 69 12.10 4.86 6.87
CA ASP A 69 11.45 6.15 7.08
C ASP A 69 9.92 6.07 6.88
N TRP A 70 9.46 5.31 5.88
CA TRP A 70 8.03 5.06 5.68
C TRP A 70 7.44 4.25 6.84
N ALA A 71 8.17 3.25 7.33
CA ALA A 71 7.74 2.46 8.47
C ALA A 71 7.67 3.31 9.76
N ALA A 72 8.63 4.21 9.97
CA ALA A 72 8.65 5.15 11.09
C ALA A 72 7.50 6.16 11.01
N GLU A 73 7.25 6.76 9.84
CA GLU A 73 6.12 7.66 9.63
C GLU A 73 4.78 6.94 9.86
N LYS A 74 4.64 5.72 9.31
CA LYS A 74 3.40 4.95 9.44
C LYS A 74 3.13 4.48 10.86
N SER A 75 4.17 4.06 11.58
CA SER A 75 4.03 3.69 13.00
C SER A 75 3.64 4.90 13.86
N THR A 76 4.15 6.09 13.55
CA THR A 76 3.79 7.33 14.22
C THR A 76 2.33 7.71 13.94
N ASP A 77 1.87 7.61 12.69
CA ASP A 77 0.46 7.83 12.30
C ASP A 77 -0.48 6.88 13.06
N VAL A 78 -0.17 5.58 13.10
CA VAL A 78 -0.95 4.58 13.84
C VAL A 78 -0.97 4.89 15.34
N ARG A 79 0.15 5.34 15.91
CA ARG A 79 0.24 5.72 17.32
C ARG A 79 -0.62 6.94 17.63
N THR A 80 -0.54 7.97 16.79
CA THR A 80 -1.34 9.19 16.94
C THR A 80 -2.84 8.87 16.87
N ARG A 81 -3.26 8.06 15.90
CA ARG A 81 -4.66 7.62 15.81
C ARG A 81 -5.10 6.82 17.03
N SER A 82 -4.25 5.92 17.52
CA SER A 82 -4.53 5.16 18.75
C SER A 82 -4.66 6.07 19.97
N TYR A 83 -3.82 7.11 20.07
CA TYR A 83 -3.90 8.11 21.12
C TYR A 83 -5.20 8.91 21.07
N ASP A 84 -5.64 9.32 19.87
CA ASP A 84 -6.92 10.00 19.68
C ASP A 84 -8.09 9.10 20.10
N PHE A 85 -8.04 7.80 19.78
CA PHE A 85 -9.05 6.84 20.23
C PHE A 85 -9.10 6.70 21.76
N ASP A 86 -7.94 6.61 22.43
CA ASP A 86 -7.88 6.57 23.89
C ASP A 86 -8.42 7.86 24.51
N HIS A 87 -8.11 9.02 23.90
CA HIS A 87 -8.63 10.30 24.34
C HIS A 87 -10.17 10.37 24.24
N ILE A 88 -10.74 9.88 23.13
CA ILE A 88 -12.20 9.79 22.95
C ILE A 88 -12.82 8.85 24.00
N TYR A 89 -12.21 7.68 24.24
CA TYR A 89 -12.71 6.74 25.23
C TYR A 89 -12.67 7.32 26.65
N ASN A 90 -11.62 8.08 26.98
CA ASN A 90 -11.49 8.75 28.27
C ASN A 90 -12.55 9.86 28.44
N ILE A 91 -12.88 10.60 27.37
CA ILE A 91 -14.00 11.55 27.38
C ILE A 91 -15.33 10.84 27.65
N ASP A 92 -15.62 9.75 26.94
CA ASP A 92 -16.85 8.98 27.11
C ASP A 92 -16.99 8.43 28.55
N LYS A 93 -15.89 7.87 29.08
CA LYS A 93 -15.87 7.38 30.46
C LYS A 93 -16.13 8.49 31.47
N ARG A 94 -15.51 9.66 31.31
CA ARG A 94 -15.74 10.81 32.19
C ARG A 94 -17.17 11.36 32.06
N PHE A 95 -17.75 11.32 30.87
CA PHE A 95 -19.15 11.68 30.64
C PHE A 95 -20.10 10.73 31.39
N GLN A 96 -19.89 9.41 31.29
CA GLN A 96 -20.68 8.43 32.06
C GLN A 96 -20.52 8.57 33.57
N GLN A 97 -19.35 9.02 34.04
CA GLN A 97 -19.08 9.29 35.45
C GLN A 97 -19.62 10.65 35.93
N GLY A 98 -20.22 11.46 35.05
CA GLY A 98 -20.74 12.79 35.39
C GLY A 98 -19.63 13.79 35.76
N HIS A 99 -18.42 13.59 35.24
CA HIS A 99 -17.27 14.39 35.63
C HIS A 99 -17.43 15.84 35.15
N ASP A 100 -17.23 16.77 36.07
CA ASP A 100 -17.34 18.22 35.89
C ASP A 100 -16.67 18.78 34.62
N SER A 101 -15.56 18.17 34.18
CA SER A 101 -14.80 18.62 33.01
C SER A 101 -15.46 18.35 31.65
N VAL A 102 -16.53 17.56 31.61
CA VAL A 102 -17.26 17.18 30.38
C VAL A 102 -18.77 17.37 30.48
N THR A 103 -19.31 17.68 31.66
CA THR A 103 -20.71 18.02 31.86
C THR A 103 -20.98 19.50 31.58
N HIS A 104 -22.16 19.80 31.01
CA HIS A 104 -22.55 21.16 30.71
C HIS A 104 -22.74 21.96 32.02
N PRO A 105 -22.32 23.24 32.11
CA PRO A 105 -22.38 24.01 33.36
C PRO A 105 -23.78 24.12 34.00
N GLU A 106 -24.83 24.02 33.19
CA GLU A 106 -26.23 23.99 33.62
C GLU A 106 -26.60 22.69 34.35
N GLU A 107 -26.08 21.55 33.88
CA GLU A 107 -26.34 20.23 34.47
C GLU A 107 -25.54 20.00 35.75
N ARG A 108 -24.40 20.69 35.92
CA ARG A 108 -23.57 20.64 37.14
C ARG A 108 -24.25 21.27 38.37
N LYS A 109 -25.24 22.13 38.17
CA LYS A 109 -25.87 22.93 39.26
C LYS A 109 -27.11 22.28 39.88
N ARG A 110 -27.51 21.08 39.44
CA ARG A 110 -28.55 20.26 40.08
C ARG A 110 -27.94 19.29 41.06
#